data_AF-A0A5N6UFZ4-F1
#
_entry.id   AF-A0A5N6UFZ4-F1
#
_cell.length_a   1.000
_cell.length_b   1.000
_cell.length_c   1.000
_cell.angle_alpha   90.00
_cell.angle_beta   90.00
_cell.angle_gamma   90.00
#
_symmetry.space_group_name_H-M   'P 1'
#
loop_
_entity.id
_entity.type
_entity.pdbx_description
1 polymer ?
#
loop_
_entity_poly.entity_id
_entity_poly.type
_entity_poly.pdbx_seq_one_letter_code
_entity_poly.pdbx_strand_id
1 'polypeptide(L)'
;MEHPSYHRDLLHDLLKVMRSLDESHAQGLFDLLRADSSVEQLRSYIDKTLSEVQVSDHDGEAIGSLERLRETMDVSSGAPPSRPTVMDLNYLCDITPFRVPAKPWTTVTNDDNLVSHLVSLYFTWDYPFYAFVDQKAFVRHMTLGNVDSDLCSPFLVNAVLANACYYSQYSEAYVVPGDVASQGRNFLAEAERYLPSHQLEKNGGVRLASLQGALLLYER
;
A
#
# COMPACT_ATOMS: atom_id res chain seq x y z
N MET A 1 -20.91 -25.99 14.20
CA MET A 1 -19.70 -25.40 13.57
C MET A 1 -20.10 -25.02 12.16
N GLU A 2 -20.37 -23.76 11.90
CA GLU A 2 -20.71 -23.28 10.56
C GLU A 2 -19.44 -23.16 9.72
N HIS A 3 -19.43 -23.82 8.56
CA HIS A 3 -18.28 -23.80 7.67
C HIS A 3 -18.08 -22.38 7.10
N PRO A 4 -16.84 -21.83 7.09
CA PRO A 4 -16.56 -20.49 6.54
C PRO A 4 -16.92 -20.34 5.06
N SER A 5 -17.10 -21.44 4.31
CA SER A 5 -17.65 -21.41 2.94
C SER A 5 -19.10 -20.92 2.91
N TYR A 6 -19.91 -21.31 3.90
CA TYR A 6 -21.35 -21.07 3.90
C TYR A 6 -21.70 -19.58 3.82
N HIS A 7 -20.97 -18.75 4.60
CA HIS A 7 -21.13 -17.30 4.65
C HIS A 7 -20.58 -16.61 3.40
N ARG A 8 -19.50 -17.14 2.81
CA ARG A 8 -18.92 -16.62 1.56
C ARG A 8 -19.87 -16.84 0.39
N ASP A 9 -20.45 -18.03 0.31
CA ASP A 9 -21.36 -18.41 -0.77
C ASP A 9 -22.67 -17.60 -0.68
N LEU A 10 -23.17 -17.37 0.54
CA LEU A 10 -24.33 -16.50 0.80
C LEU A 10 -24.11 -15.05 0.32
N LEU A 11 -22.95 -14.46 0.61
CA LEU A 11 -22.64 -13.09 0.18
C LEU A 11 -22.56 -12.97 -1.34
N HIS A 12 -21.97 -13.98 -2.00
CA HIS A 12 -21.87 -14.01 -3.45
C HIS A 12 -23.26 -14.10 -4.11
N ASP A 13 -24.13 -14.91 -3.55
CA ASP A 13 -25.49 -15.09 -4.04
C ASP A 13 -26.37 -13.86 -3.76
N LEU A 14 -26.15 -13.19 -2.63
CA LEU A 14 -26.76 -11.89 -2.33
C LEU A 14 -26.36 -10.83 -3.37
N LEU A 15 -25.08 -10.75 -3.73
CA LEU A 15 -24.58 -9.82 -4.75
C LEU A 15 -25.13 -10.16 -6.15
N LYS A 16 -25.32 -11.44 -6.46
CA LYS A 16 -25.98 -11.84 -7.72
C LYS A 16 -27.42 -11.35 -7.76
N VAL A 17 -28.20 -11.53 -6.69
CA VAL A 17 -29.58 -11.04 -6.60
C VAL A 17 -29.65 -9.51 -6.69
N MET A 18 -28.72 -8.78 -6.07
CA MET A 18 -28.65 -7.31 -6.20
C MET A 18 -28.28 -6.84 -7.60
N ARG A 19 -27.59 -7.67 -8.40
CA ARG A 19 -27.15 -7.33 -9.76
C ARG A 19 -28.15 -7.76 -10.84
N SER A 20 -29.02 -8.72 -10.57
CA SER A 20 -30.14 -9.03 -11.47
C SER A 20 -31.11 -7.85 -11.48
N LEU A 21 -31.43 -7.36 -12.68
CA LEU A 21 -32.09 -6.08 -12.99
C LEU A 21 -33.52 -5.87 -12.44
N ASP A 22 -34.03 -6.71 -11.55
CA ASP A 22 -35.40 -6.62 -11.04
C ASP A 22 -35.46 -5.86 -9.70
N GLU A 23 -35.98 -4.63 -9.73
CA GLU A 23 -36.16 -3.78 -8.55
C GLU A 23 -37.06 -4.42 -7.48
N SER A 24 -37.96 -5.33 -7.87
CA SER A 24 -38.90 -5.96 -6.95
C SER A 24 -38.23 -6.95 -6.00
N HIS A 25 -37.29 -7.76 -6.50
CA HIS A 25 -36.50 -8.68 -5.69
C HIS A 25 -35.47 -7.96 -4.82
N ALA A 26 -34.89 -6.86 -5.32
CA ALA A 26 -33.99 -6.02 -4.54
C ALA A 26 -34.73 -5.39 -3.34
N GLN A 27 -35.94 -4.87 -3.56
CA GLN A 27 -36.75 -4.28 -2.49
C GLN A 27 -37.14 -5.32 -1.43
N GLY A 28 -37.58 -6.51 -1.83
CA GLY A 28 -37.91 -7.60 -0.90
C GLY A 28 -36.71 -8.06 -0.06
N LEU A 29 -35.52 -8.12 -0.67
CA LEU A 29 -34.27 -8.41 0.04
C LEU A 29 -33.93 -7.32 1.07
N PHE A 30 -34.09 -6.04 0.71
CA PHE A 30 -33.84 -4.93 1.64
C PHE A 30 -34.82 -4.92 2.81
N ASP A 31 -36.08 -5.31 2.58
CA ASP A 31 -37.07 -5.39 3.65
C ASP A 31 -36.76 -6.54 4.62
N LEU A 32 -36.27 -7.69 4.12
CA LEU A 32 -35.75 -8.79 4.93
C LEU A 32 -34.52 -8.38 5.77
N LEU A 33 -33.59 -7.62 5.17
CA LEU A 33 -32.39 -7.11 5.86
C LEU A 33 -32.75 -6.08 6.94
N ARG A 34 -33.70 -5.18 6.68
CA ARG A 34 -34.16 -4.19 7.66
C ARG A 34 -34.96 -4.80 8.81
N ALA A 35 -35.54 -5.99 8.60
CA ALA A 35 -36.30 -6.71 9.61
C ALA A 35 -35.42 -7.58 10.54
N ASP A 36 -34.08 -7.50 10.44
CA ASP A 36 -33.13 -8.34 11.18
C ASP A 36 -33.45 -9.86 11.06
N SER A 37 -33.86 -10.27 9.84
CA SER A 37 -34.28 -11.66 9.56
C SER A 37 -33.12 -12.64 9.71
N SER A 38 -33.43 -13.90 10.04
CA SER A 38 -32.39 -14.91 10.25
C SER A 38 -31.67 -15.27 8.95
N VAL A 39 -30.43 -15.77 9.07
CA VAL A 39 -29.59 -16.13 7.91
C VAL A 39 -30.25 -17.22 7.06
N GLU A 40 -31.02 -18.12 7.66
CA GLU A 40 -31.78 -19.17 6.98
C GLU A 40 -32.92 -18.60 6.14
N GLN A 41 -33.62 -17.58 6.66
CA GLN A 41 -34.69 -16.89 5.92
C GLN A 41 -34.12 -16.11 4.74
N LEU A 42 -32.99 -15.44 4.96
CA LEU A 42 -32.26 -14.72 3.92
C LEU A 42 -31.81 -15.68 2.81
N ARG A 43 -31.26 -16.84 3.17
CA ARG A 43 -30.83 -17.85 2.21
C ARG A 43 -31.99 -18.45 1.43
N SER A 44 -33.10 -18.76 2.08
CA SER A 44 -34.31 -19.25 1.41
C SER A 44 -34.86 -18.25 0.39
N TYR A 45 -34.78 -16.95 0.66
CA TYR A 45 -35.24 -15.91 -0.26
C TYR A 45 -34.30 -15.77 -1.46
N ILE A 46 -32.99 -15.79 -1.22
CA ILE A 46 -31.96 -15.73 -2.25
C ILE A 46 -32.05 -16.93 -3.20
N ASP A 47 -32.17 -18.16 -2.67
CA ASP A 47 -32.28 -19.38 -3.47
C ASP A 47 -33.52 -19.36 -4.38
N LYS A 48 -34.66 -18.89 -3.83
CA LYS A 48 -35.90 -18.70 -4.60
C LYS A 48 -35.70 -17.69 -5.72
N THR A 49 -35.13 -16.53 -5.42
CA THR A 49 -34.91 -15.46 -6.39
C THR A 49 -33.95 -15.89 -7.51
N LEU A 50 -32.85 -16.57 -7.17
CA LEU A 50 -31.91 -17.08 -8.16
C LEU A 50 -32.54 -18.15 -9.07
N SER A 51 -33.45 -18.97 -8.54
CA SER A 51 -34.20 -19.93 -9.37
C SER A 51 -35.18 -19.25 -10.33
N GLU A 52 -35.75 -18.11 -9.95
CA GLU A 52 -36.63 -17.31 -10.80
C GLU A 52 -35.83 -16.58 -11.91
N VAL A 53 -34.66 -16.05 -11.58
CA VAL A 53 -33.77 -15.35 -12.54
C VAL A 53 -33.18 -16.30 -13.59
N GLN A 54 -32.84 -17.54 -13.22
CA GLN A 54 -32.34 -18.56 -14.15
C GLN A 54 -33.36 -18.97 -15.22
N VAL A 55 -34.66 -18.75 -14.99
CA VAL A 55 -35.72 -19.07 -15.95
C VAL A 55 -35.93 -17.93 -16.96
N SER A 56 -35.48 -16.70 -16.65
CA SER A 56 -35.69 -15.52 -17.49
C SER A 56 -34.53 -15.18 -18.44
N ASP A 57 -33.32 -15.68 -18.22
CA ASP A 57 -32.12 -15.21 -18.92
C ASP A 57 -31.74 -16.14 -20.09
N HIS A 58 -32.37 -15.93 -21.25
CA HIS A 58 -32.04 -16.62 -22.50
C HIS A 58 -31.07 -15.82 -23.40
N ASP A 59 -30.45 -14.75 -22.91
CA ASP A 59 -29.45 -13.95 -23.64
C ASP A 59 -28.02 -14.39 -23.29
N GLY A 60 -27.70 -15.62 -23.68
CA GLY A 60 -26.42 -16.30 -23.39
C GLY A 60 -25.17 -15.77 -24.12
N GLU A 61 -25.24 -14.68 -24.88
CA GLU A 61 -24.09 -14.20 -25.67
C GLU A 61 -23.13 -13.29 -24.88
N ALA A 62 -23.62 -12.53 -23.90
CA ALA A 62 -22.79 -11.64 -23.08
C ALA A 62 -21.99 -12.43 -22.02
N ILE A 63 -22.58 -13.49 -21.47
CA ILE A 63 -21.98 -14.30 -20.40
C ILE A 63 -20.86 -15.20 -20.95
N GLY A 64 -21.05 -15.80 -22.14
CA GLY A 64 -20.04 -16.66 -22.77
C GLY A 64 -18.75 -15.92 -23.13
N SER A 65 -18.84 -14.62 -23.41
CA SER A 65 -17.66 -13.77 -23.68
C SER A 65 -16.83 -13.50 -22.41
N LEU A 66 -17.48 -13.41 -21.25
CA LEU A 66 -16.82 -13.23 -19.96
C LEU A 66 -16.28 -14.55 -19.39
N GLU A 67 -16.94 -15.67 -19.64
CA GLU A 67 -16.45 -17.00 -19.23
C GLU A 67 -15.19 -17.40 -20.00
N ARG A 68 -15.08 -17.11 -21.31
CA ARG A 68 -13.82 -17.33 -22.05
C ARG A 68 -12.67 -16.48 -21.54
N LEU A 69 -12.94 -15.24 -21.12
CA LEU A 69 -11.93 -14.38 -20.48
C LEU A 69 -11.50 -14.93 -19.12
N ARG A 70 -12.40 -15.58 -18.38
CA ARG A 70 -12.12 -16.25 -17.11
C ARG A 70 -11.31 -17.53 -17.30
N GLU A 71 -11.61 -18.34 -18.32
CA GLU A 71 -10.85 -19.55 -18.65
C GLU A 71 -9.41 -19.23 -19.06
N THR A 72 -9.16 -18.09 -19.73
CA THR A 72 -7.79 -17.64 -20.03
C THR A 72 -7.01 -17.17 -18.80
N MET A 73 -7.66 -16.92 -17.67
CA MET A 73 -7.01 -16.52 -16.41
C MET A 73 -6.88 -17.66 -15.40
N ASP A 74 -7.50 -18.82 -15.63
CA ASP A 74 -7.57 -19.92 -14.65
C ASP A 74 -6.48 -21.00 -14.80
N VAL A 75 -5.29 -20.60 -15.28
CA VAL A 75 -4.08 -21.43 -15.12
C VAL A 75 -3.37 -21.01 -13.83
N SER A 76 -3.95 -21.40 -12.69
CA SER A 76 -3.25 -21.98 -11.52
C SER A 76 -4.21 -22.11 -10.35
N SER A 77 -4.78 -23.30 -10.23
CA SER A 77 -5.65 -23.74 -9.15
C SER A 77 -4.89 -23.88 -7.82
N GLY A 78 -5.47 -23.40 -6.72
CA GLY A 78 -5.02 -23.72 -5.36
C GLY A 78 -5.58 -22.84 -4.23
N ALA A 79 -6.85 -23.05 -3.84
CA ALA A 79 -7.56 -22.52 -2.66
C ALA A 79 -7.78 -20.98 -2.57
N PRO A 80 -8.97 -20.50 -2.12
CA PRO A 80 -9.22 -19.08 -1.97
C PRO A 80 -8.56 -18.55 -0.68
N PRO A 81 -7.78 -17.45 -0.71
CA PRO A 81 -7.23 -16.87 0.50
C PRO A 81 -8.35 -16.31 1.37
N SER A 82 -8.42 -16.78 2.62
CA SER A 82 -9.31 -16.28 3.65
C SER A 82 -8.76 -14.97 4.23
N ARG A 83 -8.81 -13.88 3.46
CA ARG A 83 -8.64 -12.48 3.90
C ARG A 83 -9.01 -11.55 2.74
N PRO A 84 -9.50 -10.32 3.01
CA PRO A 84 -9.64 -9.33 1.95
C PRO A 84 -8.28 -9.18 1.28
N THR A 85 -8.22 -9.39 -0.03
CA THR A 85 -7.02 -9.11 -0.81
C THR A 85 -6.70 -7.63 -0.60
N VAL A 86 -5.68 -7.42 0.23
CA VAL A 86 -4.97 -6.16 0.45
C VAL A 86 -4.90 -5.41 -0.89
N MET A 87 -5.24 -4.12 -0.84
CA MET A 87 -5.09 -3.19 -1.97
C MET A 87 -3.71 -3.43 -2.61
N ASP A 88 -3.67 -3.72 -3.92
CA ASP A 88 -2.42 -4.00 -4.61
C ASP A 88 -1.41 -2.90 -4.30
N LEU A 89 -0.23 -3.28 -3.83
CA LEU A 89 0.80 -2.35 -3.36
C LEU A 89 1.26 -1.46 -4.51
N ASN A 90 1.17 -1.92 -5.76
CA ASN A 90 1.38 -1.08 -6.94
C ASN A 90 0.39 0.09 -6.98
N TYR A 91 -0.85 -0.11 -6.53
CA TYR A 91 -1.90 0.91 -6.48
C TYR A 91 -1.73 1.91 -5.32
N LEU A 92 -1.12 1.48 -4.20
CA LEU A 92 -0.73 2.38 -3.09
C LEU A 92 0.58 3.13 -3.40
N CYS A 93 1.46 2.55 -4.21
CA CYS A 93 2.73 3.13 -4.64
C CYS A 93 2.60 4.10 -5.82
N ASP A 94 1.53 4.03 -6.61
CA ASP A 94 1.34 4.92 -7.76
C ASP A 94 1.22 6.40 -7.36
N ILE A 95 0.73 6.68 -6.14
CA ILE A 95 0.70 8.01 -5.56
C ILE A 95 1.85 8.14 -4.56
N THR A 96 3.08 8.39 -5.02
CA THR A 96 4.12 8.91 -4.10
C THR A 96 3.82 10.40 -3.87
N PRO A 97 3.40 10.84 -2.67
CA PRO A 97 3.04 12.24 -2.44
C PRO A 97 4.23 13.19 -2.62
N PHE A 98 5.45 12.66 -2.47
CA PHE A 98 6.69 13.42 -2.65
C PHE A 98 7.51 12.81 -3.79
N ARG A 99 7.87 13.65 -4.77
CA ARG A 99 8.74 13.29 -5.90
C ARG A 99 10.08 14.01 -5.72
N VAL A 100 11.14 13.24 -5.52
CA VAL A 100 12.48 13.73 -5.23
C VAL A 100 13.53 12.88 -5.95
N PRO A 101 14.65 13.48 -6.40
CA PRO A 101 15.67 12.74 -7.13
C PRO A 101 16.56 11.92 -6.19
N ALA A 102 17.17 10.85 -6.71
CA ALA A 102 18.20 10.07 -6.02
C ALA A 102 19.55 10.80 -6.00
N LYS A 103 19.92 11.42 -7.12
CA LYS A 103 21.14 12.26 -7.21
C LYS A 103 20.82 13.71 -6.88
N PRO A 104 21.75 14.44 -6.22
CA PRO A 104 23.10 14.04 -5.80
C PRO A 104 23.16 13.39 -4.40
N TRP A 105 22.04 12.93 -3.86
CA TRP A 105 21.89 12.65 -2.43
C TRP A 105 22.45 11.31 -1.98
N THR A 106 22.34 10.28 -2.82
CA THR A 106 22.80 8.93 -2.47
C THR A 106 23.55 8.29 -3.63
N THR A 107 24.52 7.45 -3.29
CA THR A 107 25.24 6.58 -4.25
C THR A 107 24.71 5.14 -4.25
N VAL A 108 23.83 4.80 -3.30
CA VAL A 108 23.28 3.45 -3.12
C VAL A 108 22.36 3.04 -4.28
N THR A 109 21.64 4.01 -4.86
CA THR A 109 20.74 3.78 -6.00
C THR A 109 20.73 4.98 -6.95
N ASN A 110 20.41 4.72 -8.21
CA ASN A 110 20.12 5.75 -9.21
C ASN A 110 18.60 5.84 -9.52
N ASP A 111 17.76 5.10 -8.80
CA ASP A 111 16.32 5.04 -9.04
C ASP A 111 15.60 6.12 -8.21
N ASP A 112 15.17 7.18 -8.90
CA ASP A 112 14.39 8.28 -8.33
C ASP A 112 13.03 7.81 -7.78
N ASN A 113 12.46 6.73 -8.33
CA ASN A 113 11.17 6.20 -7.87
C ASN A 113 11.30 5.54 -6.51
N LEU A 114 12.34 4.73 -6.32
CA LEU A 114 12.66 4.12 -5.03
C LEU A 114 12.89 5.19 -3.96
N VAL A 115 13.69 6.22 -4.27
CA VAL A 115 13.96 7.32 -3.33
C VAL A 115 12.69 8.10 -3.01
N SER A 116 11.88 8.44 -4.01
CA SER A 116 10.59 9.11 -3.83
C SER A 116 9.62 8.28 -2.96
N HIS A 117 9.59 6.96 -3.17
CA HIS A 117 8.78 6.04 -2.40
C HIS A 117 9.22 5.98 -0.93
N LEU A 118 10.51 5.82 -0.66
CA LEU A 118 11.05 5.77 0.70
C LEU A 118 10.84 7.09 1.46
N VAL A 119 11.09 8.23 0.81
CA VAL A 119 10.80 9.54 1.42
C VAL A 119 9.31 9.69 1.74
N SER A 120 8.44 9.18 0.88
CA SER A 120 7.00 9.15 1.11
C SER A 120 6.60 8.28 2.30
N LEU A 121 7.20 7.09 2.43
CA LEU A 121 6.98 6.21 3.56
C LEU A 121 7.41 6.87 4.88
N TYR A 122 8.59 7.50 4.92
CA TYR A 122 9.06 8.19 6.12
C TYR A 122 8.06 9.25 6.60
N PHE A 123 7.62 10.12 5.70
CA PHE A 123 6.69 11.20 6.03
C PHE A 123 5.28 10.71 6.37
N THR A 124 4.93 9.51 5.94
CA THR A 124 3.64 8.89 6.26
C THR A 124 3.65 8.21 7.62
N TRP A 125 4.72 7.47 7.94
CA TRP A 125 4.71 6.53 9.06
C TRP A 125 5.49 6.98 10.30
N ASP A 126 6.59 7.72 10.15
CA ASP A 126 7.46 8.07 11.29
C ASP A 126 7.39 9.57 11.64
N TYR A 127 7.28 10.43 10.62
CA TYR A 127 7.17 11.88 10.80
C TYR A 127 6.05 12.36 11.74
N PRO A 128 4.82 11.77 11.75
CA PRO A 128 3.76 12.22 12.67
C PRO A 128 4.12 12.13 14.15
N PHE A 129 5.05 11.23 14.50
CA PHE A 129 5.52 11.03 15.88
C PHE A 129 6.78 11.84 16.17
N TYR A 130 7.62 12.07 15.15
CA TYR A 130 8.93 12.71 15.28
C TYR A 130 9.12 13.84 14.25
N ALA A 131 8.37 14.92 14.43
CA ALA A 131 8.35 16.07 13.51
C ALA A 131 9.53 17.04 13.70
N PHE A 132 10.76 16.53 13.79
CA PHE A 132 11.96 17.35 13.95
C PHE A 132 12.55 17.83 12.61
N VAL A 133 12.06 17.32 11.47
CA VAL A 133 12.41 17.75 10.10
C VAL A 133 11.23 18.49 9.47
N ASP A 134 11.39 19.74 9.04
CA ASP A 134 10.32 20.42 8.28
C ASP A 134 10.13 19.74 6.91
N GLN A 135 9.01 19.04 6.73
CA GLN A 135 8.71 18.27 5.52
C GLN A 135 8.80 19.12 4.25
N LYS A 136 8.21 20.32 4.25
CA LYS A 136 8.12 21.17 3.06
C LYS A 136 9.49 21.70 2.65
N ALA A 137 10.29 22.14 3.61
CA ALA A 137 11.64 22.62 3.40
C ALA A 137 12.56 21.48 2.96
N PHE A 138 12.50 20.33 3.63
CA PHE A 138 13.30 19.16 3.29
C PHE A 138 13.05 18.74 1.83
N VAL A 139 11.79 18.51 1.47
CA VAL A 139 11.43 18.10 0.10
C VAL A 139 11.85 19.15 -0.91
N ARG A 140 11.60 20.45 -0.65
CA ARG A 140 12.00 21.54 -1.56
C ARG A 140 13.51 21.54 -1.79
N HIS A 141 14.32 21.46 -0.73
CA HIS A 141 15.78 21.47 -0.86
C HIS A 141 16.32 20.19 -1.50
N MET A 142 15.68 19.05 -1.25
CA MET A 142 15.99 17.78 -1.90
C MET A 142 15.73 17.84 -3.41
N THR A 143 14.57 18.36 -3.84
CA THR A 143 14.24 18.55 -5.25
C THR A 143 15.20 19.50 -5.96
N LEU A 144 15.65 20.57 -5.28
CA LEU A 144 16.60 21.53 -5.85
C LEU A 144 18.03 20.98 -5.99
N GLY A 145 18.36 19.82 -5.40
CA GLY A 145 19.71 19.26 -5.46
C GLY A 145 20.75 20.07 -4.66
N ASN A 146 20.34 20.93 -3.73
CA ASN A 146 21.23 21.84 -3.02
C ASN A 146 21.83 21.19 -1.76
N VAL A 147 22.97 20.52 -1.91
CA VAL A 147 23.70 19.83 -0.83
C VAL A 147 24.29 20.76 0.25
N ASP A 148 24.41 22.05 -0.05
CA ASP A 148 24.99 23.06 0.84
C ASP A 148 23.97 23.71 1.79
N SER A 149 22.70 23.28 1.73
CA SER A 149 21.59 23.76 2.56
C SER A 149 21.66 23.24 4.00
N ASP A 150 21.40 24.06 5.01
CA ASP A 150 21.35 23.59 6.39
C ASP A 150 20.09 22.76 6.70
N LEU A 151 19.12 22.74 5.78
CA LEU A 151 17.83 22.04 5.91
C LEU A 151 17.78 20.69 5.20
N CYS A 152 18.76 20.38 4.34
CA CYS A 152 18.83 19.13 3.61
C CYS A 152 20.30 18.83 3.27
N SER A 153 20.77 17.65 3.63
CA SER A 153 22.13 17.19 3.36
C SER A 153 22.12 15.73 2.92
N PRO A 154 23.15 15.25 2.20
CA PRO A 154 23.28 13.83 1.88
C PRO A 154 23.22 12.94 3.12
N PHE A 155 23.80 13.38 4.24
CA PHE A 155 23.69 12.68 5.52
C PHE A 155 22.25 12.50 5.98
N LEU A 156 21.49 13.59 6.08
CA LEU A 156 20.09 13.54 6.51
C LEU A 156 19.23 12.71 5.56
N VAL A 157 19.43 12.87 4.24
CA VAL A 157 18.67 12.09 3.24
C VAL A 157 18.94 10.60 3.41
N ASN A 158 20.20 10.16 3.50
CA ASN A 158 20.49 8.73 3.64
C ASN A 158 20.02 8.17 4.99
N ALA A 159 20.04 8.96 6.07
CA ALA A 159 19.44 8.57 7.34
C ALA A 159 17.92 8.38 7.21
N VAL A 160 17.22 9.31 6.54
CA VAL A 160 15.78 9.21 6.25
C VAL A 160 15.48 7.96 5.42
N LEU A 161 16.26 7.69 4.37
CA LEU A 161 16.09 6.50 3.53
C LEU A 161 16.33 5.20 4.30
N ALA A 162 17.38 5.14 5.13
CA ALA A 162 17.68 3.99 5.97
C ALA A 162 16.52 3.67 6.92
N ASN A 163 15.95 4.69 7.55
CA ASN A 163 14.80 4.55 8.44
C ASN A 163 13.52 4.14 7.67
N ALA A 164 13.27 4.75 6.50
CA ALA A 164 12.14 4.44 5.64
C ALA A 164 12.12 2.98 5.15
N CYS A 165 13.30 2.38 4.94
CA CYS A 165 13.42 0.99 4.52
C CYS A 165 12.73 0.01 5.49
N TYR A 166 12.60 0.36 6.78
CA TYR A 166 11.83 -0.44 7.73
C TYR A 166 10.35 -0.53 7.32
N TYR A 167 9.75 0.57 6.88
CA TYR A 167 8.33 0.61 6.50
C TYR A 167 8.07 0.02 5.11
N SER A 168 9.09 -0.03 4.25
CA SER A 168 8.96 -0.60 2.90
C SER A 168 8.80 -2.13 2.90
N GLN A 169 9.22 -2.81 3.98
CA GLN A 169 9.11 -4.26 4.18
C GLN A 169 7.97 -4.66 5.14
N TYR A 170 7.43 -3.73 5.92
CA TYR A 170 6.24 -3.92 6.74
C TYR A 170 4.98 -3.86 5.85
N SER A 171 4.80 -4.92 5.08
CA SER A 171 3.54 -5.27 4.42
C SER A 171 3.26 -6.70 4.87
N GLU A 172 2.19 -6.93 5.62
CA GLU A 172 1.77 -8.25 6.13
C GLU A 172 1.41 -9.26 5.01
N ALA A 173 1.94 -9.08 3.79
CA ALA A 173 1.58 -9.78 2.58
C ALA A 173 2.77 -10.13 1.66
N TYR A 174 3.97 -10.44 2.20
CA TYR A 174 5.07 -10.92 1.34
C TYR A 174 5.59 -12.32 1.68
N VAL A 175 5.24 -13.24 0.79
CA VAL A 175 5.88 -14.54 0.58
C VAL A 175 7.07 -14.35 -0.38
N VAL A 176 8.15 -13.69 0.10
CA VAL A 176 9.56 -13.80 -0.41
C VAL A 176 9.87 -13.09 -1.77
N PRO A 177 11.07 -12.53 -2.06
CA PRO A 177 11.95 -11.58 -1.34
C PRO A 177 12.51 -10.44 -2.25
N GLY A 178 13.08 -9.39 -1.63
CA GLY A 178 13.84 -8.35 -2.35
C GLY A 178 14.65 -7.42 -1.44
N ASP A 179 15.26 -7.99 -0.39
CA ASP A 179 16.23 -7.43 0.58
C ASP A 179 16.27 -5.91 0.80
N VAL A 180 15.11 -5.26 0.92
CA VAL A 180 15.03 -3.84 1.30
C VAL A 180 15.60 -3.63 2.71
N ALA A 181 15.63 -4.69 3.55
CA ALA A 181 16.38 -4.74 4.79
C ALA A 181 17.90 -4.53 4.59
N SER A 182 18.54 -5.16 3.60
CA SER A 182 19.93 -4.84 3.27
C SER A 182 20.09 -3.51 2.57
N GLN A 183 19.12 -3.04 1.79
CA GLN A 183 19.15 -1.68 1.26
C GLN A 183 19.14 -0.65 2.39
N GLY A 184 18.36 -0.86 3.45
CA GLY A 184 18.39 -0.04 4.66
C GLY A 184 19.79 0.01 5.29
N ARG A 185 20.49 -1.14 5.37
CA ARG A 185 21.89 -1.19 5.81
C ARG A 185 22.85 -0.43 4.87
N ASN A 186 22.62 -0.49 3.56
CA ASN A 186 23.42 0.25 2.59
C ASN A 186 23.20 1.76 2.71
N PHE A 187 21.95 2.21 2.89
CA PHE A 187 21.64 3.62 3.16
C PHE A 187 22.21 4.07 4.51
N LEU A 188 22.18 3.22 5.53
CA LEU A 188 22.80 3.50 6.83
C LEU A 188 24.32 3.67 6.67
N ALA A 189 25.00 2.72 6.01
CA ALA A 189 26.43 2.80 5.76
C ALA A 189 26.80 4.04 4.92
N GLU A 190 25.96 4.41 3.95
CA GLU A 190 26.14 5.64 3.18
C GLU A 190 25.94 6.89 4.04
N ALA A 191 24.99 6.89 4.98
CA ALA A 191 24.85 7.97 5.96
C ALA A 191 26.09 8.06 6.86
N GLU A 192 26.55 6.94 7.42
CA GLU A 192 27.74 6.87 8.27
C GLU A 192 29.02 7.32 7.54
N ARG A 193 29.10 7.17 6.21
CA ARG A 193 30.21 7.71 5.42
C ARG A 193 30.36 9.22 5.56
N TYR A 194 29.27 9.94 5.84
CA TYR A 194 29.28 11.39 6.07
C TYR A 194 29.61 11.78 7.52
N LEU A 195 29.64 10.85 8.49
CA LEU A 195 29.94 11.14 9.89
C LEU A 195 31.36 11.70 10.10
N PRO A 196 32.41 11.12 9.50
CA PRO A 196 33.78 11.64 9.60
C PRO A 196 34.00 12.92 8.77
N SER A 197 33.04 13.31 7.93
CA SER A 197 33.21 14.38 6.96
C SER A 197 32.94 15.77 7.59
N HIS A 198 33.66 16.80 7.13
CA HIS A 198 33.30 18.21 7.35
C HIS A 198 31.87 18.57 6.89
N GLN A 199 31.12 17.67 6.26
CA GLN A 199 29.72 17.91 5.92
C GLN A 199 28.82 18.09 7.15
N LEU A 200 29.25 17.64 8.33
CA LEU A 200 28.52 17.90 9.58
C LEU A 200 28.73 19.32 10.11
N GLU A 201 29.84 19.96 9.75
CA GLU A 201 30.26 21.26 10.27
C GLU A 201 30.45 22.28 9.15
N LYS A 202 29.69 23.38 9.18
CA LYS A 202 29.88 24.50 8.26
C LYS A 202 30.37 25.70 9.05
N ASN A 203 31.47 26.32 8.60
CA ASN A 203 32.09 27.46 9.28
C ASN A 203 32.43 27.21 10.77
N GLY A 204 32.77 25.97 11.14
CA GLY A 204 33.12 25.59 12.51
C GLY A 204 31.93 25.36 13.45
N GLY A 205 30.70 25.24 12.93
CA GLY A 205 29.50 24.91 13.70
C GLY A 205 28.71 23.74 13.11
N VAL A 206 28.03 22.98 13.97
CA VAL A 206 27.21 21.82 13.59
C VAL A 206 25.96 22.26 12.81
N ARG A 207 25.69 21.61 11.67
CA ARG A 207 24.50 21.92 10.83
C ARG A 207 23.23 21.32 11.43
N LEU A 208 22.09 21.99 11.19
CA LEU A 208 20.78 21.47 11.64
C LEU A 208 20.47 20.09 11.04
N ALA A 209 20.67 19.91 9.72
CA ALA A 209 20.49 18.62 9.06
C ALA A 209 21.36 17.50 9.67
N SER A 210 22.52 17.85 10.24
CA SER A 210 23.41 16.91 10.92
C SER A 210 22.88 16.49 12.29
N LEU A 211 22.32 17.43 13.05
CA LEU A 211 21.63 17.11 14.30
C LEU A 211 20.39 16.24 14.05
N GLN A 212 19.59 16.60 13.03
CA GLN A 212 18.40 15.86 12.65
C GLN A 212 18.74 14.43 12.19
N GLY A 213 19.77 14.27 11.36
CA GLY A 213 20.21 12.95 10.90
C GLY A 213 20.77 12.10 12.04
N ALA A 214 21.54 12.70 12.96
CA ALA A 214 22.04 12.00 14.13
C ALA A 214 20.88 11.55 15.03
N LEU A 215 19.91 12.43 15.31
CA LEU A 215 18.73 12.08 16.10
C LEU A 215 17.99 10.88 15.49
N LEU A 216 17.77 10.90 14.17
CA LEU A 216 17.10 9.80 13.46
C LEU A 216 17.84 8.46 13.58
N LEU A 217 19.18 8.47 13.59
CA LEU A 217 19.99 7.26 13.72
C LEU A 217 20.15 6.78 15.18
N TYR A 218 19.99 7.66 16.16
CA TYR A 218 20.15 7.32 17.60
C TYR A 218 18.86 6.85 18.27
N GLU A 219 17.69 7.16 17.73
CA GLU A 219 16.40 6.75 18.33
C GLU A 219 16.06 5.26 18.14
N ARG A 220 16.93 4.45 17.50
CA ARG A 220 16.68 3.02 17.27
C ARG A 220 17.92 2.14 17.38
#